data_AF-A0A1F5KN91-F1
#
_entry.id   AF-A0A1F5KN91-F1
#
_cell.length_a   1.000
_cell.length_b   1.000
_cell.length_c   1.000
_cell.angle_alpha   90.00
_cell.angle_beta   90.00
_cell.angle_gamma   90.00
#
_symmetry.space_group_name_H-M   'P 1'
#
loop_
_entity.id
_entity.type
_entity.pdbx_description
1 polymer ?
#
loop_
_entity_poly.entity_id
_entity_poly.type
_entity_poly.pdbx_seq_one_letter_code
_entity_poly.pdbx_strand_id
1 'polypeptide(L)'
;MVTRIPVDYQLSFYYANTMLIIRVKKLARLISPLLIFLVFPISVSKVIAQEIITITPPTKGFKTIGGFIDNVLIVLLSIGAIILLFMIVWGAYEWITSGGDKESVSRARGRITAAFIGLAVLAVAFALAKLAATFLGFDITNIIIPTPPP
;
A
#
# COMPACT_ATOMS: atom_id res chain seq x y z
N MET A 1 -59.58 -10.55 5.17
CA MET A 1 -59.46 -11.28 6.47
C MET A 1 -58.04 -11.14 6.94
N VAL A 2 -57.79 -10.34 7.98
CA VAL A 2 -56.46 -10.19 8.57
C VAL A 2 -56.21 -11.44 9.41
N THR A 3 -55.29 -12.30 8.98
CA THR A 3 -54.90 -13.51 9.72
C THR A 3 -54.26 -13.06 11.04
N ARG A 4 -55.04 -13.07 12.13
CA ARG A 4 -54.52 -12.83 13.48
C ARG A 4 -53.60 -13.99 13.83
N ILE A 5 -52.30 -13.77 13.71
CA ILE A 5 -51.30 -14.72 14.19
C ILE A 5 -51.52 -14.84 15.70
N PRO A 6 -51.76 -16.04 16.24
CA PRO A 6 -52.07 -16.18 17.65
C PRO A 6 -50.83 -15.85 18.52
N VAL A 7 -51.10 -15.33 19.72
CA VAL A 7 -50.11 -14.61 20.57
C VAL A 7 -48.97 -15.53 21.05
N ASP A 8 -49.25 -16.82 21.16
CA ASP A 8 -48.30 -17.90 21.42
C ASP A 8 -47.19 -17.99 20.36
N TYR A 9 -47.52 -17.87 19.07
CA TYR A 9 -46.53 -17.85 18.00
C TYR A 9 -45.70 -16.56 18.03
N GLN A 10 -46.31 -15.42 18.32
CA GLN A 10 -45.60 -14.14 18.42
C GLN A 10 -44.50 -14.18 19.48
N LEU A 11 -44.79 -14.78 20.64
CA LEU A 11 -43.83 -14.98 21.71
C LEU A 11 -42.73 -15.96 21.31
N SER A 12 -43.08 -17.10 20.69
CA SER A 12 -42.09 -18.09 20.21
C SER A 12 -41.13 -17.50 19.16
N PHE A 13 -41.64 -16.69 18.22
CA PHE A 13 -40.82 -15.96 17.25
C PHE A 13 -39.93 -14.89 17.92
N TYR A 14 -40.41 -14.22 18.97
CA TYR A 14 -39.62 -13.26 19.74
C TYR A 14 -38.50 -13.94 20.54
N TYR A 15 -38.78 -15.05 21.21
CA TYR A 15 -37.78 -15.87 21.91
C TYR A 15 -36.80 -16.55 20.95
N ALA A 16 -37.25 -16.96 19.76
CA ALA A 16 -36.38 -17.50 18.71
C ALA A 16 -35.40 -16.44 18.17
N ASN A 17 -35.87 -15.21 17.91
CA ASN A 17 -35.02 -14.12 17.45
C ASN A 17 -34.01 -13.67 18.51
N THR A 18 -34.44 -13.56 19.78
CA THR A 18 -33.52 -13.23 20.88
C THR A 18 -32.48 -14.33 21.10
N MET A 19 -32.87 -15.62 21.02
CA MET A 19 -31.94 -16.74 21.10
C MET A 19 -30.97 -16.80 19.90
N LEU A 20 -31.42 -16.47 18.68
CA LEU A 20 -30.57 -16.34 17.50
C LEU A 20 -29.53 -15.22 17.65
N ILE A 21 -29.95 -14.04 18.15
CA ILE A 21 -29.05 -12.91 18.41
C ILE A 21 -27.99 -13.29 19.46
N ILE A 22 -28.36 -14.04 20.49
CA ILE A 22 -27.42 -14.53 21.52
C ILE A 22 -26.38 -15.48 20.92
N ARG A 23 -26.78 -16.42 20.06
CA ARG A 23 -25.87 -17.37 19.39
C ARG A 23 -24.93 -16.65 18.42
N VAL A 24 -25.43 -15.70 17.62
CA VAL A 24 -24.61 -14.90 16.70
C VAL A 24 -23.60 -14.03 17.45
N LYS A 25 -23.99 -13.43 18.59
CA LYS A 25 -23.08 -12.63 19.42
C LYS A 25 -21.98 -13.48 20.08
N LYS A 26 -22.29 -14.74 20.40
CA LYS A 26 -21.31 -15.72 20.89
C LYS A 26 -20.30 -16.11 19.79
N LEU A 27 -20.75 -16.29 18.55
CA LEU A 27 -19.85 -16.49 17.40
C LEU A 27 -18.98 -15.26 17.09
N ALA A 28 -19.57 -14.06 17.11
CA ALA A 28 -18.83 -12.82 16.87
C ALA A 28 -17.70 -12.60 17.90
N ARG A 29 -17.92 -12.99 19.16
CA ARG A 29 -16.88 -12.97 20.20
C ARG A 29 -15.71 -13.94 19.94
N LEU A 30 -15.93 -15.03 19.23
CA LEU A 30 -14.87 -15.99 18.87
C LEU A 30 -14.04 -15.54 17.66
N ILE A 31 -14.63 -14.76 16.75
CA ILE A 31 -13.97 -14.28 15.52
C ILE A 31 -13.11 -13.04 15.79
N SER A 32 -13.51 -12.21 16.76
CA SER A 32 -12.77 -10.99 17.16
C SER A 32 -11.27 -11.20 17.45
N PRO A 33 -10.84 -12.17 18.30
CA PRO A 33 -9.41 -12.38 18.55
C PRO A 33 -8.64 -12.84 17.31
N LEU A 34 -9.29 -13.52 16.36
CA LEU A 34 -8.65 -14.03 15.14
C LEU A 34 -8.39 -12.91 14.13
N LEU A 35 -9.32 -11.95 14.01
CA LEU A 35 -9.09 -10.71 13.23
C LEU A 35 -7.98 -9.86 13.84
N ILE A 36 -7.94 -9.74 15.16
CA ILE A 36 -6.85 -9.04 15.85
C ILE A 36 -5.53 -9.77 15.59
N PHE A 37 -5.48 -11.10 15.70
CA PHE A 37 -4.27 -11.90 15.44
C PHE A 37 -3.78 -11.81 13.98
N LEU A 38 -4.68 -11.63 13.01
CA LEU A 38 -4.32 -11.46 11.60
C LEU A 38 -3.79 -10.04 11.29
N VAL A 39 -4.30 -9.02 11.99
CA VAL A 39 -3.88 -7.61 11.81
C VAL A 39 -2.66 -7.26 12.69
N PHE A 40 -2.50 -7.91 13.84
CA PHE A 40 -1.40 -7.70 14.79
C PHE A 40 0.01 -7.82 14.17
N PRO A 41 0.36 -8.85 13.37
CA PRO A 41 1.69 -8.94 12.77
C PRO A 41 1.96 -7.83 11.73
N ILE A 42 0.91 -7.25 11.13
CA ILE A 42 1.02 -6.15 10.16
C ILE A 42 1.46 -4.86 10.87
N SER A 43 0.96 -4.63 12.08
CA SER A 43 1.35 -3.49 12.92
C SER A 43 2.71 -3.70 13.59
N VAL A 44 3.02 -4.92 14.04
CA VAL A 44 4.34 -5.26 14.63
C VAL A 44 5.46 -5.13 13.60
N SER A 45 5.22 -5.51 12.34
CA SER A 45 6.20 -5.33 11.25
C SER A 45 6.49 -3.86 10.94
N LYS A 46 5.53 -2.96 11.18
CA LYS A 46 5.73 -1.51 11.02
C LYS A 46 6.33 -0.83 12.26
N VAL A 47 6.16 -1.41 13.45
CA VAL A 47 6.67 -0.85 14.73
C VAL A 47 8.10 -1.29 15.05
N ILE A 48 8.55 -2.47 14.59
CA ILE A 48 9.96 -2.91 14.78
C ILE A 48 10.89 -2.32 13.69
N ALA A 49 10.35 -1.67 12.65
CA ALA A 49 11.14 -1.08 11.58
C ALA A 49 11.54 0.39 11.80
N GLN A 50 11.24 0.99 12.95
CA GLN A 50 11.66 2.38 13.20
C GLN A 50 12.01 2.64 14.66
N GLU A 51 13.23 2.26 15.04
CA GLU A 51 14.04 3.08 15.93
C GLU A 51 15.49 3.05 15.48
N ILE A 52 15.85 4.00 14.62
CA ILE A 52 17.05 4.81 14.86
C ILE A 52 16.68 6.26 14.53
N ILE A 53 16.44 7.06 15.57
CA ILE A 53 16.55 8.51 15.45
C ILE A 53 18.05 8.81 15.32
N THR A 54 18.59 8.73 14.10
CA THR A 54 19.93 9.27 13.80
C THR A 54 19.75 10.67 13.24
N ILE A 55 19.87 11.66 14.13
CA ILE A 55 20.36 12.98 13.77
C ILE A 55 21.71 12.82 13.06
N THR A 56 21.75 13.00 11.74
CA THR A 56 23.01 13.12 10.98
C THR A 56 23.34 14.62 10.82
N PRO A 57 24.56 15.05 11.19
CA PRO A 57 25.00 16.44 11.07
C PRO A 57 25.00 16.91 9.61
N PRO A 58 24.85 18.23 9.34
CA PRO A 58 24.69 18.73 8.00
C PRO A 58 26.02 18.58 7.24
N THR A 59 26.06 17.82 6.15
CA THR A 59 27.19 17.91 5.22
C THR A 59 26.72 17.60 3.81
N LYS A 60 26.41 18.68 3.09
CA LYS A 60 26.20 18.69 1.64
C LYS A 60 27.45 18.07 0.98
N GLY A 61 27.36 16.87 0.40
CA GLY A 61 28.45 16.28 -0.39
C GLY A 61 28.38 14.77 -0.57
N PHE A 62 28.63 14.29 -1.80
CA PHE A 62 28.65 12.88 -2.19
C PHE A 62 29.82 12.14 -1.51
N LYS A 63 29.54 11.30 -0.50
CA LYS A 63 30.58 10.56 0.24
C LYS A 63 30.89 9.16 -0.33
N THR A 64 30.03 8.62 -1.20
CA THR A 64 30.18 7.28 -1.82
C THR A 64 29.44 7.21 -3.16
N ILE A 65 29.91 6.40 -4.13
CA ILE A 65 29.18 6.11 -5.39
C ILE A 65 27.76 5.59 -5.11
N GLY A 66 27.59 4.77 -4.06
CA GLY A 66 26.27 4.29 -3.62
C GLY A 66 25.32 5.41 -3.22
N GLY A 67 25.78 6.41 -2.46
CA GLY A 67 24.96 7.55 -2.07
C GLY A 67 24.58 8.46 -3.24
N PHE A 68 25.39 8.52 -4.29
CA PHE A 68 25.00 9.20 -5.53
C PHE A 68 23.87 8.45 -6.25
N ILE A 69 23.99 7.12 -6.37
CA ILE A 69 22.99 6.27 -7.02
C ILE A 69 21.65 6.32 -6.28
N ASP A 70 21.65 6.26 -4.94
CA ASP A 70 20.43 6.31 -4.14
C ASP A 70 19.68 7.64 -4.31
N ASN A 71 20.40 8.76 -4.24
CA ASN A 71 19.80 10.09 -4.44
C ASN A 71 19.21 10.24 -5.85
N VAL A 72 19.93 9.74 -6.87
CA VAL A 72 19.43 9.75 -8.26
C VAL A 72 18.18 8.88 -8.39
N LEU A 73 18.15 7.69 -7.79
CA LEU A 73 17.03 6.77 -7.85
C LEU A 73 15.78 7.34 -7.16
N ILE A 74 15.94 8.00 -6.00
CA ILE A 74 14.85 8.68 -5.29
C ILE A 74 14.26 9.82 -6.14
N VAL A 75 15.11 10.61 -6.79
CA VAL A 75 14.66 11.70 -7.69
C VAL A 75 13.92 11.14 -8.90
N LEU A 76 14.45 10.09 -9.54
CA LEU A 76 13.81 9.44 -10.68
C LEU A 76 12.45 8.83 -10.32
N LEU A 77 12.36 8.11 -9.19
CA LEU A 77 11.10 7.53 -8.74
C LEU A 77 10.06 8.60 -8.40
N SER A 78 10.48 9.70 -7.77
CA SER A 78 9.59 10.82 -7.45
C SER A 78 9.03 11.48 -8.70
N ILE A 79 9.89 11.77 -9.68
CA ILE A 79 9.47 12.35 -10.97
C ILE A 79 8.59 11.37 -11.74
N GLY A 80 8.97 10.09 -11.78
CA GLY A 80 8.22 9.02 -12.44
C GLY A 80 6.80 8.86 -11.87
N ALA A 81 6.66 8.92 -10.54
CA ALA A 81 5.35 8.86 -9.88
C ALA A 81 4.45 10.04 -10.24
N ILE A 82 5.01 11.25 -10.34
CA ILE A 82 4.26 12.45 -10.75
C ILE A 82 3.79 12.30 -12.20
N ILE A 83 4.69 11.92 -13.12
CA ILE A 83 4.38 11.74 -14.54
C ILE A 83 3.30 10.66 -14.73
N LEU A 84 3.41 9.55 -14.03
CA LEU A 84 2.41 8.47 -14.04
C LEU A 84 1.04 9.01 -13.67
N LEU A 85 0.93 9.78 -12.58
CA LEU A 85 -0.32 10.35 -12.13
C LEU A 85 -0.94 11.25 -13.22
N PHE A 86 -0.13 12.12 -13.83
CA PHE A 86 -0.57 12.95 -14.95
C PHE A 86 -1.04 12.12 -16.15
N MET A 87 -0.33 11.06 -16.53
CA MET A 87 -0.70 10.21 -17.66
C MET A 87 -2.02 9.47 -17.43
N ILE A 88 -2.25 8.96 -16.22
CA ILE A 88 -3.50 8.29 -15.86
C ILE A 88 -4.65 9.29 -15.88
N VAL A 89 -4.48 10.47 -15.26
CA VAL A 89 -5.53 11.50 -15.23
C VAL A 89 -5.87 11.95 -16.65
N TRP A 90 -4.85 12.17 -17.49
CA TRP A 90 -5.06 12.57 -18.89
C TRP A 90 -5.74 11.49 -19.71
N GLY A 91 -5.33 10.23 -19.56
CA GLY A 91 -5.97 9.10 -20.22
C GLY A 91 -7.41 8.88 -19.76
N ALA A 92 -7.69 9.06 -18.46
CA ALA A 92 -9.04 8.96 -17.93
C ALA A 92 -9.94 10.09 -18.46
N TYR A 93 -9.42 11.31 -18.53
CA TYR A 93 -10.13 12.45 -19.11
C TYR A 93 -10.47 12.21 -20.59
N GLU A 94 -9.51 11.72 -21.39
CA GLU A 94 -9.72 11.35 -22.79
C GLU A 94 -10.77 10.23 -22.94
N TRP A 95 -10.76 9.23 -22.04
CA TRP A 95 -11.78 8.18 -22.05
C TRP A 95 -13.17 8.74 -21.72
N ILE A 96 -13.33 9.59 -20.71
CA ILE A 96 -14.64 10.14 -20.35
C ILE A 96 -15.19 11.04 -21.48
N THR A 97 -14.33 11.84 -22.10
CA THR A 97 -14.71 12.80 -23.15
C THR A 97 -14.85 12.19 -24.55
N SER A 98 -14.36 10.97 -24.76
CA SER A 98 -14.42 10.27 -26.06
C SER A 98 -15.84 9.97 -26.58
N GLY A 99 -16.87 10.07 -25.74
CA GLY A 99 -18.27 9.90 -26.18
C GLY A 99 -18.60 8.52 -26.77
N GLY A 100 -17.72 7.52 -26.58
CA GLY A 100 -17.89 6.17 -27.12
C GLY A 100 -17.24 5.93 -28.48
N ASP A 101 -16.53 6.90 -29.06
CA ASP A 101 -15.74 6.69 -30.27
C ASP A 101 -14.60 5.67 -30.01
N LYS A 102 -14.51 4.64 -30.86
CA LYS A 102 -13.58 3.52 -30.63
C LYS A 102 -12.12 3.94 -30.67
N GLU A 103 -11.78 4.91 -31.52
CA GLU A 103 -10.40 5.31 -31.73
C GLU A 103 -9.86 6.07 -30.51
N SER A 104 -10.63 7.04 -30.02
CA SER A 104 -10.31 7.81 -28.81
C SER A 104 -10.33 6.95 -27.54
N VAL A 105 -11.29 6.03 -27.39
CA VAL A 105 -11.28 5.05 -26.27
C VAL A 105 -10.03 4.17 -26.32
N SER A 106 -9.62 3.73 -27.52
CA SER A 106 -8.41 2.92 -27.69
C SER A 106 -7.15 3.70 -27.32
N ARG A 107 -7.03 4.96 -27.76
CA ARG A 107 -5.91 5.84 -27.38
C ARG A 107 -5.83 6.06 -25.88
N ALA A 108 -6.96 6.38 -25.24
CA ALA A 108 -7.04 6.58 -23.80
C ALA A 108 -6.58 5.34 -23.02
N ARG A 109 -7.04 4.15 -23.41
CA ARG A 109 -6.60 2.87 -22.82
C ARG A 109 -5.12 2.61 -23.06
N GLY A 110 -4.62 2.91 -24.26
CA GLY A 110 -3.19 2.85 -24.59
C GLY A 110 -2.35 3.72 -23.66
N ARG A 111 -2.82 4.93 -23.35
CA ARG A 111 -2.15 5.87 -22.44
C ARG A 111 -2.11 5.35 -21.00
N ILE A 112 -3.22 4.82 -20.51
CA ILE A 112 -3.33 4.26 -19.16
C ILE A 112 -2.43 3.02 -19.03
N THR A 113 -2.46 2.11 -20.01
CA THR A 113 -1.61 0.92 -20.02
C THR A 113 -0.13 1.27 -20.11
N ALA A 114 0.26 2.24 -20.94
CA ALA A 114 1.63 2.75 -20.99
C ALA A 114 2.10 3.32 -19.64
N ALA A 115 1.22 4.01 -18.90
CA ALA A 115 1.55 4.50 -17.56
C ALA A 115 1.83 3.35 -16.57
N PHE A 116 1.06 2.26 -16.61
CA PHE A 116 1.30 1.07 -15.80
C PHE A 116 2.58 0.33 -16.20
N ILE A 117 2.86 0.24 -17.50
CA ILE A 117 4.12 -0.34 -18.00
C ILE A 117 5.31 0.49 -17.51
N GLY A 118 5.22 1.82 -17.57
CA GLY A 118 6.24 2.72 -17.01
C GLY A 118 6.48 2.49 -15.52
N LEU A 119 5.41 2.29 -14.73
CA LEU A 119 5.54 1.94 -13.31
C LEU A 119 6.25 0.60 -13.10
N ALA A 120 5.87 -0.42 -13.87
CA ALA A 120 6.48 -1.74 -13.78
C ALA A 120 7.99 -1.67 -14.10
N VAL A 121 8.37 -0.91 -15.11
CA VAL A 121 9.79 -0.69 -15.47
C VAL A 121 10.54 0.01 -14.34
N LEU A 122 9.97 1.05 -13.72
CA LEU A 122 10.57 1.74 -12.56
C LEU A 122 10.75 0.80 -11.35
N ALA A 123 9.77 -0.08 -11.09
CA ALA A 123 9.85 -1.07 -10.01
C ALA A 123 10.97 -2.09 -10.26
N VAL A 124 11.11 -2.57 -11.50
CA VAL A 124 12.20 -3.48 -11.89
C VAL A 124 13.56 -2.78 -11.78
N ALA A 125 13.67 -1.53 -12.23
CA ALA A 125 14.90 -0.76 -12.11
C ALA A 125 15.34 -0.60 -10.64
N PHE A 126 14.39 -0.34 -9.74
CA PHE A 126 14.65 -0.27 -8.29
C PHE A 126 15.11 -1.62 -7.72
N ALA A 127 14.45 -2.72 -8.12
CA ALA A 127 14.84 -4.06 -7.68
C ALA A 127 16.25 -4.45 -8.17
N LEU A 128 16.59 -4.10 -9.41
CA LEU A 128 17.93 -4.33 -9.95
C LEU A 128 18.99 -3.47 -9.25
N ALA A 129 18.68 -2.21 -8.93
CA ALA A 129 19.58 -1.34 -8.17
C ALA A 129 19.86 -1.90 -6.77
N LYS A 130 18.82 -2.39 -6.08
CA LYS A 130 18.95 -3.10 -4.79
C LYS A 130 19.85 -4.33 -4.90
N LEU A 131 19.63 -5.16 -5.92
CA LEU A 131 20.41 -6.36 -6.16
C LEU A 131 21.88 -6.04 -6.44
N ALA A 132 22.14 -5.02 -7.26
CA ALA A 132 23.50 -4.54 -7.55
C ALA A 132 24.20 -4.02 -6.28
N ALA A 133 23.49 -3.31 -5.40
CA ALA A 133 24.04 -2.87 -4.12
C ALA A 133 24.48 -4.05 -3.24
N THR A 134 23.71 -5.13 -3.21
CA THR A 134 24.04 -6.36 -2.45
C THR A 134 25.28 -7.06 -3.01
N PHE A 135 25.45 -7.12 -4.33
CA PHE A 135 26.62 -7.76 -4.96
C PHE A 135 27.91 -6.94 -4.86
N LEU A 136 27.80 -5.61 -4.86
CA LEU A 136 28.95 -4.70 -4.76
C LEU A 136 29.42 -4.50 -3.31
N GLY A 137 28.79 -5.16 -2.32
CA GLY A 137 29.19 -5.12 -0.92
C GLY A 137 28.99 -3.75 -0.24
N PHE A 138 28.25 -2.85 -0.88
CA PHE A 138 27.86 -1.58 -0.29
C PHE A 138 26.49 -1.76 0.35
N ASP A 139 26.48 -1.98 1.66
CA ASP A 139 25.29 -1.78 2.46
C ASP A 139 24.96 -0.29 2.46
N ILE A 140 24.11 0.12 1.52
CA ILE A 140 23.38 1.41 1.52
C ILE A 140 22.59 1.65 2.83
N THR A 141 22.58 0.67 3.73
CA THR A 141 21.93 0.67 5.04
C THR A 141 22.89 0.79 6.23
N ASN A 142 24.22 0.85 6.04
CA ASN A 142 25.18 0.86 7.16
C ASN A 142 26.01 2.16 7.22
N ILE A 143 25.47 3.16 7.91
CA ILE A 143 26.19 4.39 8.28
C ILE A 143 26.77 4.18 9.68
N ILE A 144 28.07 3.93 9.76
CA ILE A 144 28.82 3.83 11.02
C ILE A 144 29.19 5.26 11.46
N ILE A 145 28.73 5.70 12.65
CA ILE A 145 29.16 6.96 13.27
C ILE A 145 30.41 6.67 14.12
N PRO A 146 31.60 7.22 13.78
CA PRO A 146 32.77 7.13 14.65
C PRO A 146 32.63 8.10 15.82
N THR A 147 32.75 7.61 17.05
CA THR A 147 32.93 8.45 18.25
C THR A 147 34.42 8.77 18.45
N PRO A 148 34.77 9.99 18.87
CA PRO A 148 36.16 10.38 19.10
C PRO A 148 36.76 9.64 20.31
N PRO A 149 38.06 9.29 20.29
CA PRO A 149 38.76 8.72 21.45
C PRO A 149 38.77 9.69 22.65
N PRO A 150 38.87 9.18 23.89
CA PRO A 150 38.87 10.01 25.10
C PRO A 150 40.05 10.99 25.17
#